data_AF-A0A8C2WJF4-F1
#
_entry.id   AF-A0A8C2WJF4-F1
#
_cell.length_a   1.000
_cell.length_b   1.000
_cell.length_c   1.000
_cell.angle_alpha   90.00
_cell.angle_beta   90.00
_cell.angle_gamma   90.00
#
_symmetry.space_group_name_H-M   'P 1'
#
loop_
_entity.id
_entity.type
_entity.pdbx_description
1 polymer ?
#
loop_
_entity_poly.entity_id
_entity_poly.type
_entity_poly.pdbx_seq_one_letter_code
_entity_poly.pdbx_strand_id
1 'polypeptide(L)'
;MGRQLALTLAYLAHLLATATSSERQQHRVQQGRCSYTFILPRCEHCHPLKDFQVTNTLQRDSPPEAEPDTSQFKAGMAQKEEAFLAGEEWLQKLENFIQENVRSGMEEMKSTAVHTQTAAMLEMGTNLLSQSAEQTRKLTDVETQVLNQTSRLEIQLLEYSLFTNRLEKHILLQTQEISRLSDKNSLLEQRLLALEARYGKELQGLQSEKQQLQELVERQSRLVSQLQGELVSSTLNSTSLQRQQAALTDTVQQLLAMTNRCNGEAEAFARMHEPRTFRDCAEILRSGVTESGLYGIQASINCPSFPQVFCDMKTRGGGWTVLQHRRNGSVNFHRGWRDYKMGFGEPTGGHWLGNDIIHKLTSSQEYSLHVQLKDREGNEAFSHYDHFYIDGEDNNYSLHAEGFSGTAGRTSSLTHSGTQFSTKDRDNDRCTCKCAQLASGGWWFEACGPSNLNGIYYPSSSSVVRYNGIKWYYWKGPNLMATMTTMMVRPANF
;
A
#
# COMPACT_ATOMS: atom_id res chain seq x y z
N MET A 1 51.55 14.83 -10.12
CA MET A 1 51.56 13.57 -10.89
C MET A 1 51.23 13.74 -12.39
N GLY A 2 51.33 14.93 -13.00
CA GLY A 2 51.07 15.11 -14.45
C GLY A 2 52.32 15.19 -15.35
N ARG A 3 53.46 15.62 -14.81
CA ARG A 3 54.68 15.86 -15.62
C ARG A 3 55.57 14.62 -15.84
N GLN A 4 55.47 13.59 -15.00
CA GLN A 4 56.21 12.32 -15.20
C GLN A 4 55.54 11.39 -16.22
N LEU A 5 54.21 11.44 -16.36
CA LEU A 5 53.47 10.65 -17.36
C LEU A 5 53.67 11.14 -18.80
N ALA A 6 53.90 12.45 -18.99
CA ALA A 6 54.17 13.02 -20.32
C ALA A 6 55.57 12.66 -20.85
N LEU A 7 56.57 12.55 -19.97
CA LEU A 7 57.94 12.15 -20.33
C LEU A 7 58.05 10.65 -20.64
N THR A 8 57.27 9.80 -19.98
CA THR A 8 57.22 8.36 -20.28
C THR A 8 56.46 8.05 -21.58
N LEU A 9 55.41 8.82 -21.91
CA LEU A 9 54.69 8.68 -23.18
C LEU A 9 55.50 9.21 -24.38
N ALA A 10 56.29 10.28 -24.20
CA ALA A 10 57.19 10.78 -25.24
C ALA A 10 58.36 9.81 -25.53
N TYR A 11 58.88 9.11 -24.51
CA TYR A 11 59.95 8.13 -24.68
C TYR A 11 59.46 6.83 -25.34
N LEU A 12 58.23 6.39 -25.06
CA LEU A 12 57.59 5.23 -25.71
C LEU A 12 57.16 5.54 -27.16
N ALA A 13 56.75 6.77 -27.47
CA ALA A 13 56.47 7.19 -28.84
C ALA A 13 57.75 7.27 -29.70
N HIS A 14 58.89 7.63 -29.11
CA HIS A 14 60.17 7.64 -29.84
C HIS A 14 60.74 6.24 -30.08
N LEU A 15 60.48 5.28 -29.17
CA LEU A 15 60.90 3.87 -29.32
C LEU A 15 60.00 3.05 -30.25
N LEU A 16 58.73 3.45 -30.45
CA LEU A 16 57.87 2.86 -31.47
C LEU A 16 58.13 3.42 -32.88
N ALA A 17 58.80 4.57 -33.00
CA ALA A 17 59.15 5.18 -34.28
C ALA A 17 60.48 4.68 -34.89
N THR A 18 61.30 3.93 -34.15
CA THR A 18 62.61 3.42 -34.63
C THR A 18 62.62 1.92 -34.95
N ALA A 19 61.46 1.25 -34.91
CA ALA A 19 61.35 -0.19 -35.20
C ALA A 19 60.46 -0.52 -36.40
N THR A 20 60.30 0.37 -37.39
CA THR A 20 59.87 -0.01 -38.74
C THR A 20 60.32 1.06 -39.75
N SER A 21 61.57 1.01 -40.22
CA SER A 21 61.97 1.69 -41.44
C SER A 21 62.55 0.67 -42.42
N SER A 22 61.67 -0.02 -43.14
CA SER A 22 62.03 -0.65 -44.41
C SER A 22 61.42 0.23 -45.50
N GLU A 23 62.28 0.94 -46.23
CA GLU A 23 61.91 1.76 -47.37
C GLU A 23 61.10 0.93 -48.38
N ARG A 24 59.86 1.34 -48.64
CA ARG A 24 59.00 0.77 -49.69
C ARG A 24 58.72 1.84 -50.73
N GLN A 25 59.22 1.64 -51.94
CA GLN A 25 58.98 2.53 -53.06
C GLN A 25 57.67 2.14 -53.76
N GLN A 26 56.64 2.98 -53.65
CA GLN A 26 55.35 2.76 -54.31
C GLN A 26 55.44 3.07 -55.80
N HIS A 27 54.96 2.16 -56.64
CA HIS A 27 54.76 2.40 -58.07
C HIS A 27 53.27 2.35 -58.39
N ARG A 28 52.75 3.42 -58.98
CA ARG A 28 51.34 3.60 -59.30
C ARG A 28 51.19 3.71 -60.81
N VAL A 29 50.44 2.80 -61.40
CA VAL A 29 50.08 2.85 -62.82
C VAL A 29 48.58 3.08 -62.92
N GLN A 30 48.17 4.09 -63.69
CA GLN A 30 46.76 4.36 -63.97
C GLN A 30 46.37 3.86 -65.36
N GLN A 31 45.36 3.00 -65.41
CA GLN A 31 44.57 2.76 -66.62
C GLN A 31 43.08 2.76 -66.26
N GLY A 32 42.34 3.77 -66.75
CA GLY A 32 40.90 3.85 -66.61
C GLY A 32 40.40 4.08 -65.17
N ARG A 33 39.16 3.65 -64.87
CA ARG A 33 38.40 4.01 -63.65
C ARG A 33 38.75 3.22 -62.38
N CYS A 34 39.80 2.40 -62.36
CA CYS A 34 40.26 1.71 -61.16
C CYS A 34 41.78 1.85 -61.01
N SER A 35 42.26 2.05 -59.76
CA SER A 35 43.69 2.08 -59.45
C SER A 35 44.09 0.85 -58.65
N TYR A 36 45.12 0.15 -59.10
CA TYR A 36 45.71 -0.99 -58.39
C TYR A 36 47.05 -0.58 -57.76
N THR A 37 47.33 -1.09 -56.57
CA THR A 37 48.59 -0.87 -55.85
C THR A 37 49.19 -2.22 -55.50
N PHE A 38 50.42 -2.49 -55.94
CA PHE A 38 51.13 -3.73 -55.63
C PHE A 38 52.30 -3.43 -54.69
N ILE A 39 52.50 -4.30 -53.70
CA ILE A 39 53.61 -4.24 -52.75
C ILE A 39 54.46 -5.49 -52.98
N LEU A 40 55.68 -5.33 -53.47
CA LEU A 40 56.65 -6.41 -53.62
C LEU A 40 57.72 -6.33 -52.50
N PRO A 41 58.08 -7.44 -51.85
CA PRO A 41 59.20 -7.48 -50.91
C PRO A 41 60.55 -7.43 -51.66
N ARG A 42 61.55 -6.74 -51.13
CA ARG A 42 62.95 -6.84 -51.60
C ARG A 42 63.54 -8.18 -51.13
N CYS A 43 64.12 -8.95 -52.05
CA CYS A 43 65.09 -10.00 -51.70
C CYS A 43 66.39 -9.33 -51.25
N GLU A 44 66.74 -9.46 -49.97
CA GLU A 44 68.13 -9.36 -49.54
C GLU A 44 68.79 -10.73 -49.76
N HIS A 45 70.02 -10.73 -50.30
CA HIS A 45 70.87 -11.89 -50.62
C HIS A 45 70.64 -12.55 -51.99
N CYS A 46 71.19 -11.92 -53.03
CA CYS A 46 71.78 -12.66 -54.16
C CYS A 46 73.26 -12.27 -54.26
N HIS A 47 74.15 -13.13 -53.75
CA HIS A 47 75.54 -13.10 -54.18
C HIS A 47 75.62 -13.58 -55.63
N PRO A 48 76.35 -12.90 -56.54
CA PRO A 48 76.67 -13.49 -57.82
C PRO A 48 77.69 -14.60 -57.59
N LEU A 49 77.33 -15.84 -57.95
CA LEU A 49 78.31 -16.92 -58.03
C LEU A 49 79.27 -16.61 -59.18
N LYS A 50 80.55 -16.48 -58.84
CA LYS A 50 81.68 -16.41 -59.76
C LYS A 50 81.78 -17.68 -60.61
N ASP A 51 82.19 -17.44 -61.85
CA ASP A 51 83.08 -18.25 -62.68
C ASP A 51 82.77 -19.75 -62.84
N PHE A 52 82.23 -20.09 -64.01
CA PHE A 52 82.64 -21.30 -64.72
C PHE A 52 83.18 -20.90 -66.11
N GLN A 53 84.50 -20.70 -66.17
CA GLN A 53 85.27 -20.93 -67.38
C GLN A 53 85.44 -22.45 -67.53
N VAL A 54 85.10 -22.99 -68.69
CA VAL A 54 85.72 -24.23 -69.19
C VAL A 54 86.34 -23.92 -70.54
N THR A 55 87.66 -23.86 -70.49
CA THR A 55 88.63 -23.94 -71.57
C THR A 55 88.55 -25.28 -72.29
N ASN A 56 88.72 -25.26 -73.62
CA ASN A 56 89.32 -26.39 -74.34
C ASN A 56 90.03 -25.85 -75.59
N THR A 57 91.24 -25.37 -75.38
CA THR A 57 92.33 -25.50 -76.36
C THR A 57 93.08 -26.78 -76.00
N LEU A 58 93.28 -27.69 -76.97
CA LEU A 58 94.49 -28.49 -77.08
C LEU A 58 94.54 -29.19 -78.45
N GLN A 59 95.36 -28.57 -79.29
CA GLN A 59 96.08 -29.08 -80.45
C GLN A 59 96.99 -30.26 -80.03
N ARG A 60 97.19 -31.24 -80.91
CA ARG A 60 98.40 -32.08 -80.83
C ARG A 60 98.85 -32.58 -82.20
N ASP A 61 100.13 -32.32 -82.43
CA ASP A 61 100.95 -32.64 -83.58
C ASP A 61 101.17 -34.14 -83.80
N SER A 62 101.54 -34.50 -85.03
CA SER A 62 102.69 -35.38 -85.35
C SER A 62 103.03 -35.32 -86.86
N PRO A 63 104.27 -34.95 -87.25
CA PRO A 63 104.93 -35.33 -88.52
C PRO A 63 105.79 -36.61 -88.29
N PRO A 64 106.47 -37.27 -89.27
CA PRO A 64 106.94 -36.86 -90.61
C PRO A 64 106.48 -37.84 -91.72
N GLU A 65 106.78 -37.72 -93.02
CA GLU A 65 108.05 -38.06 -93.69
C GLU A 65 107.98 -37.70 -95.19
N ALA A 66 109.13 -37.34 -95.76
CA ALA A 66 109.35 -37.20 -97.19
C ALA A 66 110.05 -38.46 -97.73
N GLU A 67 109.56 -38.92 -98.89
CA GLU A 67 110.26 -39.64 -99.98
C GLU A 67 110.79 -41.05 -99.67
N PRO A 68 110.57 -42.03 -100.58
CA PRO A 68 111.47 -42.08 -101.73
C PRO A 68 110.82 -42.49 -103.07
N ASP A 69 111.21 -41.75 -104.10
CA ASP A 69 111.42 -42.17 -105.50
C ASP A 69 111.05 -43.63 -105.80
N THR A 70 109.89 -43.81 -106.43
CA THR A 70 109.54 -45.05 -107.10
C THR A 70 109.99 -44.98 -108.55
N SER A 71 111.24 -45.38 -108.77
CA SER A 71 111.44 -46.35 -109.83
C SER A 71 110.89 -47.70 -109.33
N GLN A 72 109.75 -48.09 -109.92
CA GLN A 72 109.01 -49.36 -109.80
C GLN A 72 108.34 -49.71 -108.46
N PHE A 73 107.00 -49.66 -108.38
CA PHE A 73 106.17 -50.66 -107.68
C PHE A 73 104.69 -50.53 -108.10
N LYS A 74 104.09 -51.67 -108.46
CA LYS A 74 102.70 -51.83 -108.93
C LYS A 74 101.80 -52.37 -107.80
N ALA A 75 100.52 -51.99 -107.84
CA ALA A 75 99.35 -52.47 -107.08
C ALA A 75 99.03 -51.74 -105.75
N GLY A 76 98.06 -50.81 -105.79
CA GLY A 76 97.55 -50.12 -104.59
C GLY A 76 96.49 -49.03 -104.80
N MET A 77 95.60 -49.14 -105.80
CA MET A 77 94.52 -48.15 -106.04
C MET A 77 93.08 -48.67 -105.84
N ALA A 78 92.85 -49.97 -105.63
CA ALA A 78 91.49 -50.50 -105.46
C ALA A 78 90.97 -50.55 -104.00
N GLN A 79 91.84 -50.35 -103.00
CA GLN A 79 91.49 -50.54 -101.58
C GLN A 79 91.10 -49.24 -100.86
N LYS A 80 91.25 -48.08 -101.50
CA LYS A 80 90.92 -46.76 -100.92
C LYS A 80 89.46 -46.31 -101.18
N GLU A 81 88.78 -46.88 -102.17
CA GLU A 81 87.37 -46.57 -102.48
C GLU A 81 86.38 -47.35 -101.59
N GLU A 82 86.64 -48.63 -101.28
CA GLU A 82 85.81 -49.42 -100.34
C GLU A 82 85.86 -48.86 -98.90
N ALA A 83 87.01 -48.35 -98.47
CA ALA A 83 87.16 -47.75 -97.15
C ALA A 83 86.44 -46.40 -97.01
N PHE A 84 86.27 -45.65 -98.11
CA PHE A 84 85.55 -44.38 -98.12
C PHE A 84 84.03 -44.61 -98.04
N LEU A 85 83.49 -45.55 -98.83
CA LEU A 85 82.07 -45.93 -98.79
C LEU A 85 81.67 -46.56 -97.45
N ALA A 86 82.53 -47.39 -96.85
CA ALA A 86 82.31 -47.94 -95.51
C ALA A 86 82.35 -46.86 -94.41
N GLY A 87 83.15 -45.81 -94.61
CA GLY A 87 83.21 -44.63 -93.74
C GLY A 87 81.90 -43.83 -93.76
N GLU A 88 81.34 -43.57 -94.95
CA GLU A 88 80.05 -42.89 -95.09
C GLU A 88 78.89 -43.71 -94.51
N GLU A 89 78.86 -45.03 -94.72
CA GLU A 89 77.81 -45.89 -94.17
C GLU A 89 77.88 -45.98 -92.63
N TRP A 90 79.10 -46.02 -92.07
CA TRP A 90 79.30 -45.99 -90.62
C TRP A 90 78.88 -44.64 -90.02
N LEU A 91 79.20 -43.52 -90.69
CA LEU A 91 78.75 -42.19 -90.27
C LEU A 91 77.22 -42.08 -90.29
N GLN A 92 76.54 -42.64 -91.30
CA GLN A 92 75.08 -42.67 -91.38
C GLN A 92 74.45 -43.47 -90.23
N LYS A 93 75.04 -44.63 -89.87
CA LYS A 93 74.58 -45.44 -88.73
C LYS A 93 74.82 -44.73 -87.39
N LEU A 94 75.96 -44.06 -87.25
CA LEU A 94 76.28 -43.28 -86.06
C LEU A 94 75.31 -42.10 -85.89
N GLU A 95 75.01 -41.39 -86.98
CA GLU A 95 74.06 -40.29 -87.00
C GLU A 95 72.65 -40.76 -86.61
N ASN A 96 72.18 -41.88 -87.17
CA ASN A 96 70.90 -42.47 -86.81
C ASN A 96 70.85 -42.90 -85.33
N PHE A 97 71.91 -43.54 -84.81
CA PHE A 97 71.98 -43.96 -83.41
C PHE A 97 72.02 -42.75 -82.45
N ILE A 98 72.74 -41.69 -82.82
CA ILE A 98 72.76 -40.44 -82.05
C ILE A 98 71.39 -39.77 -82.10
N GLN A 99 70.74 -39.65 -83.27
CA GLN A 99 69.41 -39.05 -83.39
C GLN A 99 68.36 -39.82 -82.58
N GLU A 100 68.39 -41.15 -82.60
CA GLU A 100 67.40 -41.97 -81.90
C GLU A 100 67.57 -41.92 -80.38
N ASN A 101 68.81 -41.97 -79.87
CA ASN A 101 69.08 -41.80 -78.44
C ASN A 101 68.78 -40.37 -77.95
N VAL A 102 69.13 -39.36 -78.74
CA VAL A 102 68.80 -37.96 -78.40
C VAL A 102 67.29 -37.75 -78.41
N ARG A 103 66.56 -38.33 -79.38
CA ARG A 103 65.08 -38.28 -79.43
C ARG A 103 64.45 -38.99 -78.23
N SER A 104 64.86 -40.22 -77.93
CA SER A 104 64.35 -40.99 -76.79
C SER A 104 64.65 -40.30 -75.47
N GLY A 105 65.89 -39.82 -75.28
CA GLY A 105 66.28 -39.07 -74.07
C GLY A 105 65.54 -37.73 -73.94
N MET A 106 65.27 -37.05 -75.06
CA MET A 106 64.49 -35.80 -75.06
C MET A 106 63.00 -36.03 -74.77
N GLU A 107 62.40 -37.14 -75.25
CA GLU A 107 61.03 -37.53 -74.90
C GLU A 107 60.91 -37.92 -73.43
N GLU A 108 61.87 -38.68 -72.90
CA GLU A 108 61.91 -39.06 -71.49
C GLU A 108 62.14 -37.85 -70.57
N MET A 109 63.06 -36.94 -70.92
CA MET A 109 63.25 -35.68 -70.20
C MET A 109 61.99 -34.80 -70.26
N LYS A 110 61.33 -34.70 -71.42
CA LYS A 110 60.09 -33.93 -71.58
C LYS A 110 58.97 -34.54 -70.73
N SER A 111 58.80 -35.86 -70.76
CA SER A 111 57.81 -36.58 -69.96
C SER A 111 58.06 -36.38 -68.47
N THR A 112 59.30 -36.55 -68.02
CA THR A 112 59.70 -36.36 -66.61
C THR A 112 59.51 -34.92 -66.16
N ALA A 113 59.88 -33.94 -66.99
CA ALA A 113 59.65 -32.52 -66.70
C ALA A 113 58.15 -32.20 -66.59
N VAL A 114 57.32 -32.71 -67.50
CA VAL A 114 55.86 -32.53 -67.47
C VAL A 114 55.26 -33.20 -66.22
N HIS A 115 55.65 -34.43 -65.89
CA HIS A 115 55.18 -35.12 -64.69
C HIS A 115 55.58 -34.39 -63.40
N THR A 116 56.83 -33.91 -63.33
CA THR A 116 57.34 -33.16 -62.16
C THR A 116 56.60 -31.83 -62.00
N GLN A 117 56.40 -31.08 -63.10
CA GLN A 117 55.61 -29.85 -63.09
C GLN A 117 54.14 -30.09 -62.74
N THR A 118 53.54 -31.18 -63.24
CA THR A 118 52.16 -31.56 -62.95
C THR A 118 52.00 -31.94 -61.48
N ALA A 119 52.93 -32.72 -60.92
CA ALA A 119 52.93 -33.08 -59.51
C ALA A 119 53.05 -31.85 -58.61
N ALA A 120 53.98 -30.93 -58.91
CA ALA A 120 54.12 -29.68 -58.17
C ALA A 120 52.86 -28.79 -58.27
N MET A 121 52.23 -28.73 -59.45
CA MET A 121 50.98 -27.99 -59.65
C MET A 121 49.81 -28.61 -58.88
N LEU A 122 49.69 -29.94 -58.87
CA LEU A 122 48.69 -30.66 -58.09
C LEU A 122 48.90 -30.46 -56.59
N GLU A 123 50.14 -30.54 -56.11
CA GLU A 123 50.47 -30.32 -54.70
C GLU A 123 50.11 -28.90 -54.25
N MET A 124 50.50 -27.88 -55.04
CA MET A 124 50.09 -26.49 -54.80
C MET A 124 48.57 -26.34 -54.83
N GLY A 125 47.90 -26.96 -55.80
CA GLY A 125 46.44 -26.96 -55.92
C GLY A 125 45.76 -27.57 -54.69
N THR A 126 46.24 -28.72 -54.21
CA THR A 126 45.70 -29.39 -53.01
C THR A 126 45.95 -28.60 -51.74
N ASN A 127 47.14 -27.98 -51.59
CA ASN A 127 47.46 -27.14 -50.44
C ASN A 127 46.58 -25.88 -50.42
N LEU A 128 46.39 -25.23 -51.57
CA LEU A 128 45.49 -24.08 -51.70
C LEU A 128 44.05 -24.45 -51.41
N LEU A 129 43.56 -25.59 -51.92
CA LEU A 129 42.21 -26.06 -51.63
C LEU A 129 42.01 -26.41 -50.16
N SER A 130 42.98 -27.08 -49.53
CA SER A 130 42.94 -27.39 -48.10
C SER A 130 42.94 -26.12 -47.25
N GLN A 131 43.80 -25.15 -47.58
CA GLN A 131 43.85 -23.87 -46.88
C GLN A 131 42.57 -23.06 -47.08
N SER A 132 42.01 -23.07 -48.30
CA SER A 132 40.74 -22.42 -48.61
C SER A 132 39.60 -23.06 -47.81
N ALA A 133 39.50 -24.39 -47.77
CA ALA A 133 38.49 -25.10 -46.99
C ALA A 133 38.58 -24.80 -45.48
N GLU A 134 39.80 -24.73 -44.94
CA GLU A 134 40.03 -24.37 -43.55
C GLU A 134 39.65 -22.91 -43.25
N GLN A 135 39.96 -21.98 -44.17
CA GLN A 135 39.50 -20.59 -44.05
C GLN A 135 37.98 -20.48 -44.13
N THR A 136 37.32 -21.22 -45.02
CA THR A 136 35.86 -21.26 -45.11
C THR A 136 35.26 -21.78 -43.80
N ARG A 137 35.82 -22.82 -43.20
CA ARG A 137 35.36 -23.33 -41.89
C ARG A 137 35.46 -22.28 -40.78
N LYS A 138 36.62 -21.60 -40.68
CA LYS A 138 36.82 -20.53 -39.70
C LYS A 138 35.84 -19.37 -39.92
N LEU A 139 35.60 -19.01 -41.18
CA LEU A 139 34.63 -17.96 -41.51
C LEU A 139 33.21 -18.37 -41.11
N THR A 140 32.80 -19.61 -41.41
CA THR A 140 31.47 -20.11 -41.00
C THR A 140 31.31 -20.14 -39.48
N ASP A 141 32.36 -20.48 -38.72
CA ASP A 141 32.31 -20.47 -37.25
C ASP A 141 32.08 -19.04 -36.72
N VAL A 142 32.84 -18.06 -37.24
CA VAL A 142 32.65 -16.64 -36.90
C VAL A 142 31.26 -16.14 -37.32
N GLU A 143 30.77 -16.51 -38.50
CA GLU A 143 29.43 -16.15 -38.97
C GLU A 143 28.35 -16.69 -38.02
N THR A 144 28.44 -17.96 -37.60
CA THR A 144 27.48 -18.54 -36.65
C THR A 144 27.55 -17.88 -35.28
N GLN A 145 28.75 -17.53 -34.81
CA GLN A 145 28.93 -16.81 -33.55
C GLN A 145 28.30 -15.42 -33.60
N VAL A 146 28.53 -14.68 -34.68
CA VAL A 146 27.92 -13.36 -34.89
C VAL A 146 26.40 -13.49 -34.96
N LEU A 147 25.88 -14.47 -35.71
CA LEU A 147 24.43 -14.68 -35.84
C LEU A 147 23.77 -14.99 -34.49
N ASN A 148 24.41 -15.82 -33.66
CA ASN A 148 23.94 -16.13 -32.30
C ASN A 148 23.98 -14.89 -31.40
N GLN A 149 25.07 -14.12 -31.44
CA GLN A 149 25.16 -12.86 -30.68
C GLN A 149 24.11 -11.85 -31.10
N THR A 150 23.86 -11.69 -32.40
CA THR A 150 22.82 -10.82 -32.94
C THR A 150 21.44 -11.25 -32.47
N SER A 151 21.11 -12.54 -32.58
CA SER A 151 19.82 -13.06 -32.10
C SER A 151 19.63 -12.84 -30.60
N ARG A 152 20.68 -13.05 -29.80
CA ARG A 152 20.64 -12.78 -28.35
C ARG A 152 20.37 -11.31 -28.04
N LEU A 153 21.02 -10.40 -28.74
CA LEU A 153 20.83 -8.96 -28.56
C LEU A 153 19.42 -8.52 -29.00
N GLU A 154 18.89 -9.08 -30.08
CA GLU A 154 17.52 -8.80 -30.54
C GLU A 154 16.48 -9.22 -29.50
N ILE A 155 16.63 -10.41 -28.91
CA ILE A 155 15.74 -10.90 -27.84
C ILE A 155 15.82 -9.97 -26.63
N GLN A 156 17.03 -9.60 -26.18
CA GLN A 156 17.20 -8.68 -25.06
C GLN A 156 16.57 -7.31 -25.34
N LEU A 157 16.72 -6.78 -26.55
CA LEU A 157 16.14 -5.51 -26.94
C LEU A 157 14.60 -5.56 -26.90
N LEU A 158 14.00 -6.66 -27.36
CA LEU A 158 12.56 -6.90 -27.28
C LEU A 158 12.07 -6.99 -25.83
N GLU A 159 12.79 -7.70 -24.96
CA GLU A 159 12.48 -7.78 -23.53
C GLU A 159 12.53 -6.41 -22.86
N TYR A 160 13.57 -5.61 -23.11
CA TYR A 160 13.67 -4.26 -22.59
C TYR A 160 12.55 -3.35 -23.11
N SER A 161 12.21 -3.43 -24.39
CA SER A 161 11.10 -2.67 -24.97
C SER A 161 9.75 -3.01 -24.31
N LEU A 162 9.48 -4.30 -24.08
CA LEU A 162 8.28 -4.77 -23.39
C LEU A 162 8.24 -4.30 -21.93
N PHE A 163 9.37 -4.35 -21.23
CA PHE A 163 9.49 -3.87 -19.86
C PHE A 163 9.22 -2.37 -19.78
N THR A 164 9.84 -1.57 -20.65
CA THR A 164 9.63 -0.11 -20.72
C THR A 164 8.17 0.23 -21.00
N ASN A 165 7.52 -0.44 -21.96
CA ASN A 165 6.09 -0.27 -22.23
C ASN A 165 5.19 -0.56 -21.01
N ARG A 166 5.51 -1.61 -20.23
CA ARG A 166 4.76 -1.91 -18.99
C ARG A 166 4.97 -0.84 -17.93
N LEU A 167 6.19 -0.31 -17.82
CA LEU A 167 6.53 0.74 -16.88
C LEU A 167 5.82 2.05 -17.25
N GLU A 168 5.82 2.44 -18.53
CA GLU A 168 5.10 3.62 -19.02
C GLU A 168 3.61 3.55 -18.72
N LYS A 169 2.97 2.38 -18.90
CA LYS A 169 1.57 2.18 -18.52
C LYS A 169 1.33 2.36 -17.03
N HIS A 170 2.22 1.85 -16.18
CA HIS A 170 2.10 2.03 -14.73
C HIS A 170 2.26 3.51 -14.34
N ILE A 171 3.23 4.20 -14.92
CA ILE A 171 3.47 5.63 -14.68
C ILE A 171 2.24 6.44 -15.11
N LEU A 172 1.63 6.13 -16.26
CA LEU A 172 0.42 6.81 -16.73
C LEU A 172 -0.75 6.63 -15.76
N LEU A 173 -1.00 5.39 -15.30
CA LEU A 173 -2.05 5.09 -14.34
C LEU A 173 -1.82 5.80 -12.99
N GLN A 174 -0.59 5.79 -12.49
CA GLN A 174 -0.24 6.50 -11.27
C GLN A 174 -0.42 8.02 -11.41
N THR A 175 -0.03 8.58 -12.55
CA THR A 175 -0.22 10.02 -12.85
C THR A 175 -1.70 10.39 -12.85
N GLN A 176 -2.56 9.55 -13.44
CA GLN A 176 -4.01 9.77 -13.44
C GLN A 176 -4.59 9.72 -12.02
N GLU A 177 -4.15 8.78 -11.18
CA GLU A 177 -4.63 8.70 -9.80
C GLU A 177 -4.14 9.88 -8.96
N ILE A 178 -2.91 10.36 -9.16
CA ILE A 178 -2.38 11.57 -8.53
C ILE A 178 -3.22 12.79 -8.92
N SER A 179 -3.54 12.95 -10.21
CA SER A 179 -4.43 14.04 -10.66
C SER A 179 -5.79 13.96 -9.97
N ARG A 180 -6.39 12.77 -9.91
CA ARG A 180 -7.69 12.55 -9.26
C ARG A 180 -7.65 12.87 -7.77
N LEU A 181 -6.56 12.52 -7.08
CA LEU A 181 -6.37 12.84 -5.67
C LEU A 181 -6.15 14.34 -5.46
N SER A 182 -5.40 14.99 -6.35
CA SER A 182 -5.19 16.45 -6.34
C SER A 182 -6.52 17.20 -6.45
N ASP A 183 -7.40 16.80 -7.37
CA ASP A 183 -8.73 17.42 -7.55
C ASP A 183 -9.60 17.26 -6.29
N LYS A 184 -9.57 16.06 -5.68
CA LYS A 184 -10.28 15.80 -4.41
C LYS A 184 -9.74 16.64 -3.27
N ASN A 185 -8.41 16.79 -3.16
CA ASN A 185 -7.79 17.62 -2.14
C ASN A 185 -8.19 19.08 -2.31
N SER A 186 -8.16 19.61 -3.54
CA SER A 186 -8.61 20.98 -3.83
C SER A 186 -10.07 21.21 -3.43
N LEU A 187 -10.96 20.24 -3.72
CA LEU A 187 -12.36 20.32 -3.32
C LEU A 187 -12.53 20.29 -1.79
N LEU A 188 -11.74 19.48 -1.09
CA LEU A 188 -11.76 19.40 0.37
C LEU A 188 -11.27 20.71 1.00
N GLU A 189 -10.20 21.30 0.49
CA GLU A 189 -9.69 22.60 0.93
C GLU A 189 -10.74 23.70 0.77
N GLN A 190 -11.43 23.76 -0.38
CA GLN A 190 -12.52 24.72 -0.59
C GLN A 190 -13.67 24.53 0.40
N ARG A 191 -14.07 23.27 0.67
CA ARG A 191 -15.11 22.98 1.65
C ARG A 191 -14.69 23.38 3.07
N LEU A 192 -13.43 23.18 3.41
CA LEU A 192 -12.89 23.51 4.73
C LEU A 192 -12.89 25.04 4.94
N LEU A 193 -12.44 25.82 3.95
CA LEU A 193 -12.52 27.28 3.99
C LEU A 193 -13.97 27.79 4.10
N ALA A 194 -14.90 27.17 3.37
CA ALA A 194 -16.32 27.53 3.47
C ALA A 194 -16.91 27.21 4.85
N LEU A 195 -16.47 26.10 5.47
CA LEU A 195 -16.88 25.70 6.80
C LEU A 195 -16.31 26.64 7.87
N GLU A 196 -15.03 27.00 7.78
CA GLU A 196 -14.38 28.00 8.65
C GLU A 196 -15.09 29.36 8.58
N ALA A 197 -15.46 29.80 7.38
CA ALA A 197 -16.23 31.03 7.20
C ALA A 197 -17.63 30.97 7.85
N ARG A 198 -18.30 29.80 7.81
CA ARG A 198 -19.58 29.61 8.50
C ARG A 198 -19.42 29.61 10.01
N TYR A 199 -18.44 28.87 10.54
CA TYR A 199 -18.16 28.86 11.97
C TYR A 199 -17.77 30.24 12.49
N GLY A 200 -17.00 31.02 11.72
CA GLY A 200 -16.68 32.40 12.06
C GLY A 200 -17.94 33.27 12.22
N LYS A 201 -18.90 33.14 11.30
CA LYS A 201 -20.19 33.86 11.37
C LYS A 201 -21.04 33.43 12.57
N GLU A 202 -21.16 32.12 12.82
CA GLU A 202 -21.91 31.61 13.98
C GLU A 202 -21.29 32.06 15.30
N LEU A 203 -19.96 32.02 15.41
CA LEU A 203 -19.25 32.48 16.60
C LEU A 203 -19.49 33.97 16.86
N GLN A 204 -19.44 34.79 15.81
CA GLN A 204 -19.74 36.22 15.91
C GLN A 204 -21.19 36.47 16.33
N GLY A 205 -22.15 35.68 15.80
CA GLY A 205 -23.55 35.72 16.21
C GLY A 205 -23.73 35.39 17.70
N LEU A 206 -23.14 34.28 18.15
CA LEU A 206 -23.19 33.86 19.55
C LEU A 206 -22.52 34.85 20.50
N GLN A 207 -21.43 35.51 20.07
CA GLN A 207 -20.81 36.58 20.85
C GLN A 207 -21.73 37.78 21.01
N SER A 208 -22.44 38.17 19.94
CA SER A 208 -23.42 39.27 20.00
C SER A 208 -24.59 38.93 20.90
N GLU A 209 -25.13 37.71 20.81
CA GLU A 209 -26.24 37.24 21.65
C GLU A 209 -25.81 37.14 23.13
N LYS A 210 -24.60 36.64 23.40
CA LYS A 210 -24.03 36.65 24.75
C LYS A 210 -23.99 38.06 25.34
N GLN A 211 -23.55 39.05 24.55
CA GLN A 211 -23.46 40.43 25.01
C GLN A 211 -24.85 41.01 25.33
N GLN A 212 -25.86 40.73 24.50
CA GLN A 212 -27.25 41.10 24.76
C GLN A 212 -27.81 40.45 26.04
N LEU A 213 -27.52 39.17 26.26
CA LEU A 213 -27.94 38.47 27.47
C LEU A 213 -27.26 39.03 28.72
N GLN A 214 -25.98 39.38 28.63
CA GLN A 214 -25.27 40.04 29.74
C GLN A 214 -25.92 41.39 30.09
N GLU A 215 -26.24 42.22 29.10
CA GLU A 215 -26.95 43.48 29.32
C GLU A 215 -28.35 43.26 29.94
N LEU A 216 -29.06 42.23 29.52
CA LEU A 216 -30.37 41.88 30.06
C LEU A 216 -30.29 41.44 31.51
N VAL A 217 -29.31 40.59 31.85
CA VAL A 217 -29.07 40.11 33.22
C VAL A 217 -28.69 41.28 34.12
N GLU A 218 -27.83 42.19 33.68
CA GLU A 218 -27.51 43.40 34.43
C GLU A 218 -28.75 44.27 34.68
N ARG A 219 -29.62 44.42 33.68
CA ARG A 219 -30.87 45.18 33.82
C ARG A 219 -31.81 44.51 34.82
N GLN A 220 -31.96 43.18 34.74
CA GLN A 220 -32.77 42.43 35.70
C GLN A 220 -32.20 42.53 37.11
N SER A 221 -30.88 42.45 37.29
CA SER A 221 -30.25 42.60 38.60
C SER A 221 -30.52 43.98 39.21
N ARG A 222 -30.51 45.05 38.42
CA ARG A 222 -30.89 46.39 38.89
C ARG A 222 -32.34 46.46 39.35
N LEU A 223 -33.26 45.89 38.56
CA LEU A 223 -34.69 45.82 38.89
C LEU A 223 -34.95 45.02 40.16
N VAL A 224 -34.29 43.86 40.32
CA VAL A 224 -34.41 43.04 41.54
C VAL A 224 -33.93 43.81 42.76
N SER A 225 -32.77 44.48 42.69
CA SER A 225 -32.28 45.32 43.79
C SER A 225 -33.25 46.45 44.15
N GLN A 226 -33.89 47.06 43.14
CA GLN A 226 -34.87 48.11 43.35
C GLN A 226 -36.15 47.57 44.02
N LEU A 227 -36.70 46.46 43.52
CA LEU A 227 -37.86 45.78 44.12
C LEU A 227 -37.56 45.29 45.53
N GLN A 228 -36.34 44.85 45.80
CA GLN A 228 -35.93 44.43 47.14
C GLN A 228 -35.87 45.63 48.10
N GLY A 229 -35.44 46.81 47.64
CA GLY A 229 -35.52 48.05 48.41
C GLY A 229 -36.97 48.50 48.69
N GLU A 230 -37.84 48.40 47.69
CA GLU A 230 -39.28 48.68 47.83
C GLU A 230 -39.98 47.67 48.76
N LEU A 231 -39.60 46.40 48.68
CA LEU A 231 -40.12 45.37 49.58
C LEU A 231 -39.70 45.64 51.02
N VAL A 232 -38.42 45.99 51.26
CA VAL A 232 -37.92 46.33 52.61
C VAL A 232 -38.68 47.52 53.19
N SER A 233 -38.88 48.60 52.43
CA SER A 233 -39.64 49.77 52.89
C SER A 233 -41.12 49.43 53.15
N SER A 234 -41.72 48.58 52.32
CA SER A 234 -43.08 48.06 52.52
C SER A 234 -43.19 47.15 53.75
N THR A 235 -42.20 46.28 54.03
CA THR A 235 -42.17 45.47 55.26
C THR A 235 -42.00 46.32 56.51
N LEU A 236 -41.21 47.40 56.48
CA LEU A 236 -41.11 48.32 57.63
C LEU A 236 -42.47 48.97 57.93
N ASN A 237 -43.21 49.40 56.91
CA ASN A 237 -44.58 49.90 57.05
C ASN A 237 -45.55 48.80 57.51
N SER A 238 -45.39 47.59 56.99
CA SER A 238 -46.18 46.42 57.41
C SER A 238 -45.93 46.07 58.87
N THR A 239 -44.68 46.15 59.38
CA THR A 239 -44.39 45.92 60.81
C THR A 239 -45.00 46.98 61.72
N SER A 240 -45.19 48.23 61.25
CA SER A 240 -45.93 49.24 62.03
C SER A 240 -47.42 48.89 62.09
N LEU A 241 -48.01 48.47 60.96
CA LEU A 241 -49.37 47.96 60.89
C LEU A 241 -49.55 46.67 61.72
N GLN A 242 -48.54 45.77 61.72
CA GLN A 242 -48.55 44.50 62.45
C GLN A 242 -48.39 44.73 63.95
N ARG A 243 -47.66 45.78 64.38
CA ARG A 243 -47.65 46.25 65.77
C ARG A 243 -48.97 46.86 66.19
N GLN A 244 -49.63 47.63 65.31
CA GLN A 244 -50.99 48.14 65.56
C GLN A 244 -52.01 46.99 65.63
N GLN A 245 -51.91 46.02 64.73
CA GLN A 245 -52.72 44.80 64.72
C GLN A 245 -52.46 43.98 66.00
N ALA A 246 -51.21 43.80 66.42
CA ALA A 246 -50.86 43.06 67.64
C ALA A 246 -51.37 43.76 68.92
N ALA A 247 -51.33 45.09 68.99
CA ALA A 247 -51.93 45.84 70.09
C ALA A 247 -53.46 45.70 70.13
N LEU A 248 -54.10 45.65 68.95
CA LEU A 248 -55.55 45.39 68.83
C LEU A 248 -55.90 43.93 69.20
N THR A 249 -55.06 42.96 68.82
CA THR A 249 -55.23 41.56 69.18
C THR A 249 -55.00 41.32 70.66
N ASP A 250 -54.05 42.02 71.30
CA ASP A 250 -53.77 41.92 72.74
C ASP A 250 -54.92 42.50 73.58
N THR A 251 -55.52 43.60 73.13
CA THR A 251 -56.76 44.15 73.74
C THR A 251 -57.98 43.24 73.52
N VAL A 252 -58.07 42.56 72.37
CA VAL A 252 -59.09 41.53 72.11
C VAL A 252 -58.84 40.24 72.91
N GLN A 253 -57.57 39.85 73.12
CA GLN A 253 -57.20 38.70 73.95
C GLN A 253 -57.42 38.97 75.45
N GLN A 254 -57.25 40.20 75.93
CA GLN A 254 -57.65 40.60 77.28
C GLN A 254 -59.18 40.52 77.49
N LEU A 255 -59.97 40.78 76.45
CA LEU A 255 -61.42 40.61 76.47
C LEU A 255 -61.85 39.12 76.35
N LEU A 256 -61.13 38.31 75.57
CA LEU A 256 -61.35 36.86 75.45
C LEU A 256 -60.90 36.09 76.69
N ALA A 257 -59.88 36.56 77.42
CA ALA A 257 -59.37 35.94 78.65
C ALA A 257 -60.35 36.00 79.84
N MET A 258 -61.42 36.78 79.74
CA MET A 258 -62.55 36.71 80.69
C MET A 258 -63.53 35.58 80.39
N THR A 259 -63.51 34.97 79.20
CA THR A 259 -64.69 34.23 78.72
C THR A 259 -64.57 32.71 78.68
N ASN A 260 -63.42 32.03 78.63
CA ASN A 260 -63.46 30.55 78.57
C ASN A 260 -62.28 29.81 79.23
N ARG A 261 -62.61 29.18 80.36
CA ARG A 261 -62.08 27.88 80.78
C ARG A 261 -62.84 26.78 80.01
N CYS A 262 -62.15 25.99 79.20
CA CYS A 262 -62.29 24.53 79.01
C CYS A 262 -61.57 24.05 77.73
N ASN A 263 -60.70 23.05 77.91
CA ASN A 263 -60.13 22.05 76.99
C ASN A 263 -59.80 22.39 75.53
N GLY A 264 -58.50 22.32 75.20
CA GLY A 264 -57.86 21.07 74.74
C GLY A 264 -58.27 20.49 73.38
N GLU A 265 -57.25 20.39 72.51
CA GLU A 265 -57.06 19.47 71.38
C GLU A 265 -57.33 20.00 69.96
N ALA A 266 -56.21 20.24 69.24
CA ALA A 266 -56.15 20.35 67.78
C ALA A 266 -54.85 19.70 67.28
N GLU A 267 -54.74 18.38 67.43
CA GLU A 267 -53.82 17.56 66.62
C GLU A 267 -54.63 16.81 65.56
N ALA A 268 -54.90 17.48 64.43
CA ALA A 268 -55.51 16.81 63.26
C ALA A 268 -55.32 17.61 61.96
N PHE A 269 -54.08 17.81 61.49
CA PHE A 269 -53.83 18.18 60.09
C PHE A 269 -52.52 17.61 59.52
N ALA A 270 -52.12 16.41 59.95
CA ALA A 270 -50.94 15.71 59.43
C ALA A 270 -51.26 14.24 59.06
N ARG A 271 -52.48 13.97 58.58
CA ARG A 271 -52.86 12.67 58.03
C ARG A 271 -53.69 12.83 56.75
N MET A 272 -53.10 13.47 55.74
CA MET A 272 -53.52 13.32 54.34
C MET A 272 -52.34 13.62 53.45
N HIS A 273 -51.50 12.60 53.27
CA HIS A 273 -50.78 12.25 52.04
C HIS A 273 -49.64 11.34 52.45
N GLU A 274 -49.96 10.06 52.56
CA GLU A 274 -48.94 9.05 52.34
C GLU A 274 -48.35 9.33 50.95
N PRO A 275 -47.02 9.58 50.81
CA PRO A 275 -46.43 9.84 49.51
C PRO A 275 -46.76 8.64 48.63
N ARG A 276 -47.54 8.84 47.56
CA ARG A 276 -47.75 7.78 46.57
C ARG A 276 -46.40 7.47 45.96
N THR A 277 -45.81 6.35 46.37
CA THR A 277 -44.56 5.87 45.79
C THR A 277 -44.92 5.08 44.54
N PHE A 278 -44.23 5.37 43.45
CA PHE A 278 -44.42 4.68 42.17
C PHE A 278 -43.25 3.74 41.94
N ARG A 279 -43.52 2.52 41.50
CA ARG A 279 -42.45 1.54 41.22
C ARG A 279 -41.68 1.88 39.96
N ASP A 280 -42.37 2.40 38.95
CA ASP A 280 -41.83 2.72 37.64
C ASP A 280 -42.63 3.83 36.94
N CYS A 281 -42.16 4.23 35.75
CA CYS A 281 -42.84 5.22 34.92
C CYS A 281 -44.22 4.78 34.40
N ALA A 282 -44.50 3.48 34.34
CA ALA A 282 -45.81 2.99 33.92
C ALA A 282 -46.87 3.26 34.99
N GLU A 283 -46.56 3.08 36.27
CA GLU A 283 -47.46 3.45 37.36
C GLU A 283 -47.70 4.96 37.44
N ILE A 284 -46.65 5.75 37.19
CA ILE A 284 -46.77 7.20 37.12
C ILE A 284 -47.74 7.59 35.99
N LEU A 285 -47.62 6.96 34.82
CA LEU A 285 -48.54 7.22 33.70
C LEU A 285 -49.98 6.81 34.03
N ARG A 286 -50.18 5.63 34.63
CA ARG A 286 -51.51 5.18 35.09
C ARG A 286 -52.11 6.08 36.16
N SER A 287 -51.29 6.82 36.91
CA SER A 287 -51.77 7.82 37.87
C SER A 287 -52.33 9.09 37.22
N GLY A 288 -52.19 9.23 35.90
CA GLY A 288 -52.70 10.35 35.10
C GLY A 288 -51.63 11.36 34.65
N VAL A 289 -50.35 11.12 34.98
CA VAL A 289 -49.24 12.01 34.60
C VAL A 289 -48.73 11.64 33.21
N THR A 290 -48.93 12.53 32.23
CA THR A 290 -48.63 12.27 30.81
C THR A 290 -47.42 13.01 30.26
N GLU A 291 -46.78 13.87 31.06
CA GLU A 291 -45.59 14.61 30.61
C GLU A 291 -44.32 13.78 30.82
N SER A 292 -43.38 13.92 29.88
CA SER A 292 -42.07 13.26 30.00
C SER A 292 -41.12 14.13 30.82
N GLY A 293 -40.31 13.52 31.67
CA GLY A 293 -39.45 14.27 32.59
C GLY A 293 -38.81 13.41 33.65
N LEU A 294 -38.26 14.07 34.66
CA LEU A 294 -37.68 13.42 35.84
C LEU A 294 -38.75 13.05 36.85
N TYR A 295 -38.69 11.82 37.33
CA TYR A 295 -39.57 11.33 38.38
C TYR A 295 -38.77 10.48 39.39
N GLY A 296 -39.18 10.54 40.65
CA GLY A 296 -38.68 9.62 41.68
C GLY A 296 -39.48 8.32 41.65
N ILE A 297 -38.79 7.19 41.55
CA ILE A 297 -39.42 5.86 41.65
C ILE A 297 -38.85 5.09 42.85
N GLN A 298 -39.60 4.10 43.31
CA GLN A 298 -39.18 3.15 44.35
C GLN A 298 -38.96 1.78 43.71
N ALA A 299 -37.74 1.53 43.24
CA ALA A 299 -37.39 0.30 42.53
C ALA A 299 -37.48 -0.98 43.41
N SER A 300 -37.56 -0.86 44.74
CA SER A 300 -37.81 -1.98 45.64
C SER A 300 -38.45 -1.50 46.96
N ILE A 301 -39.43 -2.25 47.45
CA ILE A 301 -40.15 -1.96 48.71
C ILE A 301 -39.19 -1.91 49.92
N ASN A 302 -38.09 -2.67 49.86
CA ASN A 302 -37.14 -2.81 50.97
C ASN A 302 -35.99 -1.79 50.94
N CYS A 303 -36.02 -0.79 50.04
CA CYS A 303 -34.95 0.20 49.91
C CYS A 303 -35.53 1.62 49.99
N PRO A 304 -35.08 2.46 50.95
CA PRO A 304 -35.59 3.82 51.12
C PRO A 304 -35.03 4.84 50.09
N SER A 305 -34.20 4.40 49.14
CA SER A 305 -33.70 5.26 48.08
C SER A 305 -34.75 5.45 46.98
N PHE A 306 -35.08 6.71 46.66
CA PHE A 306 -35.90 7.08 45.51
C PHE A 306 -35.03 7.55 44.34
N PRO A 307 -34.49 6.65 43.50
CA PRO A 307 -33.72 7.06 42.33
C PRO A 307 -34.57 7.96 41.42
N GLN A 308 -33.95 9.02 40.93
CA GLN A 308 -34.50 9.87 39.88
C GLN A 308 -34.30 9.17 38.53
N VAL A 309 -35.39 8.94 37.81
CA VAL A 309 -35.40 8.33 36.48
C VAL A 309 -36.03 9.27 35.48
N PHE A 310 -35.63 9.15 34.22
CA PHE A 310 -36.32 9.84 33.14
C PHE A 310 -37.46 8.95 32.62
N CYS A 311 -38.69 9.46 32.69
CA CYS A 311 -39.86 8.80 32.15
C CYS A 311 -40.21 9.35 30.76
N ASP A 312 -40.25 8.47 29.77
CA ASP A 312 -40.82 8.78 28.46
C ASP A 312 -42.31 8.37 28.46
N MET A 313 -43.17 9.38 28.51
CA MET A 313 -44.63 9.25 28.56
C MET A 313 -45.28 9.38 27.19
N LYS A 314 -44.50 9.56 26.11
CA LYS A 314 -45.03 9.88 24.77
C LYS A 314 -44.77 8.76 23.77
N THR A 315 -43.60 8.14 23.82
CA THR A 315 -43.21 7.09 22.88
C THR A 315 -44.09 5.85 23.02
N ARG A 316 -44.75 5.42 21.92
CA ARG A 316 -45.52 4.15 21.85
C ARG A 316 -46.46 3.92 23.03
N GLY A 317 -47.23 4.93 23.40
CA GLY A 317 -48.18 4.88 24.51
C GLY A 317 -47.59 5.23 25.88
N GLY A 318 -46.30 5.56 25.96
CA GLY A 318 -45.65 6.06 27.17
C GLY A 318 -45.40 5.00 28.24
N GLY A 319 -45.06 5.47 29.45
CA GLY A 319 -44.82 4.64 30.62
C GLY A 319 -43.44 3.99 30.61
N TRP A 320 -42.50 4.51 29.82
CA TRP A 320 -41.17 3.95 29.67
C TRP A 320 -40.21 4.53 30.70
N THR A 321 -39.52 3.65 31.42
CA THR A 321 -38.42 4.02 32.31
C THR A 321 -37.11 3.93 31.54
N VAL A 322 -36.44 5.06 31.31
CA VAL A 322 -35.19 5.09 30.56
C VAL A 322 -34.04 4.57 31.41
N LEU A 323 -33.34 3.56 30.90
CA LEU A 323 -32.19 2.92 31.53
C LEU A 323 -30.86 3.50 31.03
N GLN A 324 -30.82 3.84 29.74
CA GLN A 324 -29.65 4.36 29.06
C GLN A 324 -30.09 5.37 28.00
N HIS A 325 -29.35 6.46 27.89
CA HIS A 325 -29.53 7.40 26.79
C HIS A 325 -28.19 7.94 26.29
N ARG A 326 -28.04 8.05 24.96
CA ARG A 326 -26.90 8.68 24.25
C ARG A 326 -27.45 9.64 23.20
N ARG A 327 -26.86 10.84 23.07
CA ARG A 327 -27.26 11.82 22.04
C ARG A 327 -26.14 12.73 21.52
N ASN A 328 -25.17 13.09 22.35
CA ASN A 328 -24.16 14.12 21.99
C ASN A 328 -22.75 13.83 22.51
N GLY A 329 -22.53 12.67 23.12
CA GLY A 329 -21.22 12.29 23.65
C GLY A 329 -20.73 13.09 24.86
N SER A 330 -21.60 13.87 25.52
CA SER A 330 -21.22 14.70 26.68
C SER A 330 -20.73 13.88 27.89
N VAL A 331 -21.17 12.62 27.98
CA VAL A 331 -20.82 11.72 29.08
C VAL A 331 -19.86 10.64 28.61
N ASN A 332 -18.77 10.47 29.35
CA ASN A 332 -17.83 9.39 29.15
C ASN A 332 -18.40 8.07 29.67
N PHE A 333 -18.60 7.09 28.78
CA PHE A 333 -19.09 5.74 29.11
C PHE A 333 -17.97 4.72 29.37
N HIS A 334 -16.69 5.07 29.16
CA HIS A 334 -15.56 4.18 29.46
C HIS A 334 -15.21 4.20 30.97
N ARG A 335 -16.16 3.68 31.75
CA ARG A 335 -16.20 3.70 33.21
C ARG A 335 -15.91 2.32 33.80
N GLY A 336 -15.60 2.29 35.10
CA GLY A 336 -15.32 1.05 35.84
C GLY A 336 -16.58 0.34 36.33
N TRP A 337 -16.41 -0.81 36.96
CA TRP A 337 -17.51 -1.64 37.48
C TRP A 337 -18.40 -0.89 38.46
N ARG A 338 -17.76 -0.20 39.43
CA ARG A 338 -18.48 0.57 40.47
C ARG A 338 -19.38 1.66 39.87
N ASP A 339 -18.92 2.33 38.82
CA ASP A 339 -19.70 3.38 38.16
C ASP A 339 -20.91 2.78 37.44
N TYR A 340 -20.74 1.68 36.69
CA TYR A 340 -21.85 0.98 36.04
C TYR A 340 -22.83 0.37 37.02
N LYS A 341 -22.36 -0.06 38.19
CA LYS A 341 -23.19 -0.54 39.30
C LYS A 341 -24.09 0.57 39.85
N MET A 342 -23.52 1.73 40.20
CA MET A 342 -24.25 2.84 40.85
C MET A 342 -25.03 3.72 39.86
N GLY A 343 -24.62 3.75 38.59
CA GLY A 343 -25.13 4.68 37.59
C GLY A 343 -24.27 5.93 37.47
N PHE A 344 -24.34 6.58 36.31
CA PHE A 344 -23.61 7.81 36.01
C PHE A 344 -24.27 8.63 34.91
N GLY A 345 -23.93 9.91 34.85
CA GLY A 345 -24.56 10.86 33.94
C GLY A 345 -25.83 11.46 34.54
N GLU A 346 -26.48 12.33 33.77
CA GLU A 346 -27.68 13.04 34.21
C GLU A 346 -28.90 12.45 33.49
N PRO A 347 -29.99 12.06 34.17
CA PRO A 347 -31.11 11.39 33.51
C PRO A 347 -31.83 12.23 32.45
N THR A 348 -31.75 13.57 32.52
CA THR A 348 -32.23 14.48 31.46
C THR A 348 -31.34 14.52 30.22
N GLY A 349 -30.12 13.99 30.31
CA GLY A 349 -29.12 13.94 29.25
C GLY A 349 -28.62 12.52 29.00
N GLY A 350 -27.33 12.40 28.70
CA GLY A 350 -26.68 11.10 28.53
C GLY A 350 -26.42 10.44 29.87
N HIS A 351 -26.88 9.20 30.06
CA HIS A 351 -26.71 8.50 31.34
C HIS A 351 -26.78 6.98 31.19
N TRP A 352 -26.33 6.31 32.25
CA TRP A 352 -26.60 4.92 32.57
C TRP A 352 -27.22 4.87 33.96
N LEU A 353 -28.41 4.28 34.09
CA LEU A 353 -29.21 4.32 35.32
C LEU A 353 -28.51 3.61 36.50
N GLY A 354 -27.70 2.59 36.21
CA GLY A 354 -27.00 1.80 37.22
C GLY A 354 -27.54 0.38 37.31
N ASN A 355 -26.64 -0.60 37.25
CA ASN A 355 -27.01 -2.01 37.19
C ASN A 355 -27.77 -2.46 38.44
N ASP A 356 -27.47 -1.92 39.62
CA ASP A 356 -28.23 -2.26 40.85
C ASP A 356 -29.69 -1.83 40.74
N ILE A 357 -29.95 -0.66 40.16
CA ILE A 357 -31.31 -0.14 39.99
C ILE A 357 -32.02 -0.92 38.88
N ILE A 358 -31.34 -1.18 37.76
CA ILE A 358 -31.89 -1.94 36.64
C ILE A 358 -32.26 -3.37 37.09
N HIS A 359 -31.38 -4.04 37.85
CA HIS A 359 -31.64 -5.38 38.38
C HIS A 359 -32.88 -5.37 39.29
N LYS A 360 -32.94 -4.47 40.27
CA LYS A 360 -34.07 -4.36 41.21
C LYS A 360 -35.39 -4.09 40.48
N LEU A 361 -35.35 -3.17 39.50
CA LEU A 361 -36.52 -2.83 38.68
C LEU A 361 -36.98 -4.06 37.89
N THR A 362 -36.10 -4.64 37.09
CA THR A 362 -36.45 -5.73 36.15
C THR A 362 -36.71 -7.08 36.81
N SER A 363 -36.29 -7.27 38.07
CA SER A 363 -36.60 -8.49 38.85
C SER A 363 -37.91 -8.37 39.65
N SER A 364 -38.51 -7.17 39.72
CA SER A 364 -39.72 -6.95 40.51
C SER A 364 -41.00 -7.47 39.84
N GLN A 365 -41.01 -7.52 38.51
CA GLN A 365 -42.07 -8.06 37.65
C GLN A 365 -41.49 -8.27 36.24
N GLU A 366 -42.27 -8.82 35.32
CA GLU A 366 -41.83 -8.97 33.92
C GLU A 366 -41.81 -7.62 33.20
N TYR A 367 -40.66 -7.25 32.65
CA TYR A 367 -40.48 -6.05 31.83
C TYR A 367 -40.17 -6.42 30.38
N SER A 368 -40.68 -5.60 29.48
CA SER A 368 -40.26 -5.54 28.09
C SER A 368 -39.17 -4.47 27.93
N LEU A 369 -38.21 -4.71 27.02
CA LEU A 369 -37.17 -3.75 26.66
C LEU A 369 -37.46 -3.15 25.29
N HIS A 370 -37.31 -1.83 25.18
CA HIS A 370 -37.35 -1.13 23.91
C HIS A 370 -36.05 -0.34 23.71
N VAL A 371 -35.37 -0.61 22.59
CA VAL A 371 -34.12 0.03 22.19
C VAL A 371 -34.38 0.86 20.95
N GLN A 372 -34.30 2.17 21.08
CA GLN A 372 -34.39 3.12 19.96
C GLN A 372 -33.02 3.54 19.48
N LEU A 373 -32.89 3.65 18.17
CA LEU A 373 -31.64 3.98 17.51
C LEU A 373 -31.90 5.04 16.44
N LYS A 374 -31.00 6.01 16.33
CA LYS A 374 -30.96 7.00 15.27
C LYS A 374 -29.56 7.07 14.68
N ASP A 375 -29.45 7.10 13.35
CA ASP A 375 -28.16 7.20 12.66
C ASP A 375 -27.79 8.66 12.34
N ARG A 376 -26.70 8.84 11.60
CA ARG A 376 -26.18 10.17 11.22
C ARG A 376 -27.06 10.85 10.17
N GLU A 377 -27.67 10.05 9.32
CA GLU A 377 -28.59 10.47 8.26
C GLU A 377 -30.00 10.79 8.78
N GLY A 378 -30.24 10.53 10.07
CA GLY A 378 -31.51 10.78 10.75
C GLY A 378 -32.52 9.64 10.62
N ASN A 379 -32.14 8.49 10.05
CA ASN A 379 -32.98 7.30 10.02
C ASN A 379 -33.11 6.71 11.41
N GLU A 380 -34.32 6.30 11.75
CA GLU A 380 -34.66 5.73 13.05
C GLU A 380 -35.06 4.27 12.91
N ALA A 381 -34.65 3.45 13.87
CA ALA A 381 -35.05 2.05 13.97
C ALA A 381 -35.15 1.64 15.44
N PHE A 382 -35.84 0.53 15.71
CA PHE A 382 -35.95 0.02 17.06
C PHE A 382 -35.81 -1.50 17.14
N SER A 383 -35.38 -1.97 18.29
CA SER A 383 -35.48 -3.38 18.72
C SER A 383 -36.35 -3.46 19.96
N HIS A 384 -37.21 -4.46 20.03
CA HIS A 384 -38.06 -4.74 21.17
C HIS A 384 -37.84 -6.17 21.63
N TYR A 385 -37.92 -6.40 22.93
CA TYR A 385 -37.81 -7.70 23.58
C TYR A 385 -38.98 -7.81 24.56
N ASP A 386 -39.78 -8.86 24.42
CA ASP A 386 -40.98 -9.07 25.22
C ASP A 386 -40.63 -9.32 26.70
N HIS A 387 -39.49 -9.98 26.95
CA HIS A 387 -38.97 -10.25 28.28
C HIS A 387 -37.53 -9.76 28.40
N PHE A 388 -37.25 -8.96 29.41
CA PHE A 388 -35.93 -8.42 29.72
C PHE A 388 -35.72 -8.30 31.22
N TYR A 389 -34.64 -8.90 31.71
CA TYR A 389 -34.12 -8.63 33.04
C TYR A 389 -32.62 -8.84 33.09
N ILE A 390 -32.00 -8.38 34.17
CA ILE A 390 -30.60 -8.65 34.45
C ILE A 390 -30.49 -9.26 35.85
N ASP A 391 -29.53 -10.17 36.03
CA ASP A 391 -29.26 -10.75 37.36
C ASP A 391 -28.61 -9.75 38.32
N GLY A 392 -28.46 -10.16 39.58
CA GLY A 392 -27.73 -9.38 40.58
C GLY A 392 -26.22 -9.37 40.35
N GLU A 393 -25.50 -8.60 41.18
CA GLU A 393 -24.04 -8.52 41.11
C GLU A 393 -23.34 -9.87 41.33
N ASP A 394 -23.92 -10.75 42.14
CA ASP A 394 -23.41 -12.10 42.41
C ASP A 394 -23.30 -12.95 41.13
N ASN A 395 -24.13 -12.65 40.13
CA ASN A 395 -24.12 -13.27 38.80
C ASN A 395 -23.66 -12.28 37.72
N ASN A 396 -22.82 -11.31 38.09
CA ASN A 396 -22.20 -10.32 37.19
C ASN A 396 -23.21 -9.56 36.29
N TYR A 397 -24.42 -9.28 36.79
CA TYR A 397 -25.48 -8.61 36.03
C TYR A 397 -25.77 -9.25 34.67
N SER A 398 -25.84 -10.59 34.64
CA SER A 398 -26.07 -11.35 33.40
C SER A 398 -27.37 -10.94 32.71
N LEU A 399 -27.32 -10.76 31.40
CA LEU A 399 -28.43 -10.32 30.55
C LEU A 399 -29.38 -11.46 30.23
N HIS A 400 -30.69 -11.24 30.36
CA HIS A 400 -31.72 -12.14 29.85
C HIS A 400 -32.69 -11.34 28.98
N ALA A 401 -32.76 -11.66 27.69
CA ALA A 401 -33.59 -10.94 26.72
C ALA A 401 -34.19 -11.92 25.70
N GLU A 402 -35.52 -11.95 25.61
CA GLU A 402 -36.27 -12.89 24.77
C GLU A 402 -37.40 -12.19 23.99
N GLY A 403 -37.99 -12.86 23.00
CA GLY A 403 -39.08 -12.30 22.20
C GLY A 403 -38.66 -11.12 21.33
N PHE A 404 -37.54 -11.25 20.61
CA PHE A 404 -37.02 -10.16 19.76
C PHE A 404 -37.99 -9.81 18.61
N SER A 405 -38.30 -8.52 18.47
CA SER A 405 -39.01 -7.95 17.33
C SER A 405 -38.52 -6.52 17.01
N GLY A 406 -38.91 -5.96 15.86
CA GLY A 406 -38.62 -4.56 15.51
C GLY A 406 -38.05 -4.37 14.11
N THR A 407 -37.54 -3.16 13.86
CA THR A 407 -37.03 -2.72 12.55
C THR A 407 -35.50 -2.66 12.49
N ALA A 408 -34.81 -2.69 13.63
CA ALA A 408 -33.36 -2.62 13.73
C ALA A 408 -32.68 -4.00 13.55
N GLY A 409 -33.03 -4.69 12.46
CA GLY A 409 -32.52 -6.00 12.08
C GLY A 409 -33.58 -7.11 12.15
N ARG A 410 -33.33 -8.21 11.42
CA ARG A 410 -34.16 -9.44 11.50
C ARG A 410 -33.78 -10.34 12.67
N THR A 411 -32.60 -10.11 13.24
CA THR A 411 -32.03 -10.85 14.36
C THR A 411 -31.59 -9.85 15.44
N SER A 412 -31.65 -10.27 16.70
CA SER A 412 -31.18 -9.47 17.83
C SER A 412 -29.69 -9.17 17.74
N SER A 413 -29.30 -7.91 18.01
CA SER A 413 -27.89 -7.56 18.23
C SER A 413 -27.45 -7.67 19.69
N LEU A 414 -28.37 -7.97 20.62
CA LEU A 414 -27.97 -8.36 21.97
C LEU A 414 -27.39 -9.78 21.93
N THR A 415 -26.48 -10.04 22.86
CA THR A 415 -25.88 -11.36 23.06
C THR A 415 -26.91 -12.32 23.66
N HIS A 416 -26.59 -13.62 23.68
CA HIS A 416 -27.49 -14.64 24.20
C HIS A 416 -27.79 -14.44 25.70
N SER A 417 -28.94 -14.94 26.11
CA SER A 417 -29.38 -14.97 27.51
C SER A 417 -28.32 -15.62 28.41
N GLY A 418 -28.03 -15.03 29.56
CA GLY A 418 -26.95 -15.40 30.49
C GLY A 418 -25.57 -14.80 30.17
N THR A 419 -25.44 -13.88 29.21
CA THR A 419 -24.16 -13.17 28.97
C THR A 419 -23.85 -12.20 30.10
N GLN A 420 -22.67 -12.31 30.71
CA GLN A 420 -22.26 -11.50 31.86
C GLN A 420 -21.85 -10.08 31.43
N PHE A 421 -22.07 -9.09 32.30
CA PHE A 421 -21.65 -7.72 32.06
C PHE A 421 -20.15 -7.58 32.30
N SER A 422 -19.44 -6.84 31.44
CA SER A 422 -18.00 -6.60 31.57
C SER A 422 -17.68 -5.11 31.47
N THR A 423 -16.68 -4.67 32.24
CA THR A 423 -16.16 -3.29 32.26
C THR A 423 -14.64 -3.30 32.11
N LYS A 424 -14.03 -2.12 31.94
CA LYS A 424 -12.56 -2.01 31.70
C LYS A 424 -11.69 -2.64 32.80
N ASP A 425 -12.24 -2.75 34.01
CA ASP A 425 -11.61 -3.24 35.24
C ASP A 425 -12.16 -4.59 35.73
N ARG A 426 -13.20 -5.14 35.08
CA ARG A 426 -13.76 -6.47 35.40
C ARG A 426 -14.15 -7.19 34.11
N ASP A 427 -13.35 -8.19 33.77
CA ASP A 427 -13.48 -8.99 32.56
C ASP A 427 -14.29 -10.27 32.85
N ASN A 428 -15.51 -10.31 32.32
CA ASN A 428 -16.44 -11.42 32.44
C ASN A 428 -16.91 -11.89 31.04
N ASP A 429 -16.23 -11.46 29.97
CA ASP A 429 -16.59 -11.82 28.60
C ASP A 429 -16.02 -13.20 28.24
N ARG A 430 -16.45 -13.76 27.10
CA ARG A 430 -16.04 -15.10 26.64
C ARG A 430 -14.87 -15.03 25.66
N CYS A 431 -14.23 -13.87 25.52
CA CYS A 431 -13.08 -13.70 24.65
C CYS A 431 -11.78 -14.01 25.40
N THR A 432 -10.73 -14.36 24.66
CA THR A 432 -9.35 -14.30 25.19
C THR A 432 -8.84 -12.86 25.29
N CYS A 433 -9.55 -11.93 24.66
CA CYS A 433 -9.31 -10.52 24.62
C CYS A 433 -10.17 -9.79 25.67
N LYS A 434 -9.78 -8.59 26.10
CA LYS A 434 -10.60 -7.80 27.03
C LYS A 434 -11.56 -6.89 26.26
N CYS A 435 -12.78 -7.34 25.98
CA CYS A 435 -13.68 -6.63 25.08
C CYS A 435 -14.05 -5.24 25.56
N ALA A 436 -14.28 -5.06 26.86
CA ALA A 436 -14.56 -3.74 27.43
C ALA A 436 -13.38 -2.75 27.30
N GLN A 437 -12.14 -3.25 27.23
CA GLN A 437 -10.95 -2.42 26.98
C GLN A 437 -10.80 -2.09 25.49
N LEU A 438 -11.03 -3.08 24.61
CA LEU A 438 -10.92 -2.92 23.16
C LEU A 438 -12.05 -2.08 22.55
N ALA A 439 -13.30 -2.42 22.88
CA ALA A 439 -14.50 -1.79 22.35
C ALA A 439 -14.94 -0.56 23.14
N SER A 440 -14.32 -0.30 24.31
CA SER A 440 -14.71 0.75 25.25
C SER A 440 -16.15 0.60 25.78
N GLY A 441 -16.47 1.27 26.88
CA GLY A 441 -17.75 1.09 27.55
C GLY A 441 -17.87 -0.21 28.36
N GLY A 442 -18.91 -0.31 29.17
CA GLY A 442 -19.34 -1.54 29.83
C GLY A 442 -20.54 -2.12 29.10
N TRP A 443 -20.54 -3.42 28.83
CA TRP A 443 -21.58 -4.09 28.06
C TRP A 443 -21.61 -5.60 28.35
N TRP A 444 -22.68 -6.26 27.90
CA TRP A 444 -22.78 -7.72 27.85
C TRP A 444 -22.02 -8.26 26.63
N PHE A 445 -20.68 -8.18 26.71
CA PHE A 445 -19.80 -8.66 25.65
C PHE A 445 -19.72 -10.19 25.64
N GLU A 446 -19.70 -10.76 24.43
CA GLU A 446 -19.41 -12.19 24.24
C GLU A 446 -17.96 -12.36 23.76
N ALA A 447 -17.69 -12.27 22.46
CA ALA A 447 -16.33 -12.28 21.90
C ALA A 447 -16.17 -11.40 20.65
N CYS A 448 -16.43 -10.09 20.65
CA CYS A 448 -17.06 -9.26 21.69
C CYS A 448 -18.56 -9.07 21.46
N GLY A 449 -19.11 -9.66 20.40
CA GLY A 449 -20.53 -9.62 20.08
C GLY A 449 -20.97 -8.49 19.14
N PRO A 450 -22.25 -8.52 18.72
CA PRO A 450 -22.80 -7.69 17.65
C PRO A 450 -23.24 -6.28 18.09
N SER A 451 -23.29 -5.97 19.39
CA SER A 451 -23.68 -4.63 19.87
C SER A 451 -22.71 -4.07 20.88
N ASN A 452 -22.70 -2.75 20.96
CA ASN A 452 -22.14 -1.99 22.08
C ASN A 452 -22.78 -0.60 22.04
N LEU A 453 -23.85 -0.37 22.80
CA LEU A 453 -24.49 0.96 22.85
C LEU A 453 -23.75 1.92 23.79
N ASN A 454 -22.80 1.40 24.56
CA ASN A 454 -21.99 2.14 25.53
C ASN A 454 -20.58 2.47 25.00
N GLY A 455 -20.32 2.23 23.71
CA GLY A 455 -19.08 2.59 23.04
C GLY A 455 -18.85 4.10 22.97
N ILE A 456 -17.69 4.48 22.43
CA ILE A 456 -17.30 5.88 22.24
C ILE A 456 -18.29 6.56 21.29
N TYR A 457 -18.74 7.76 21.69
CA TYR A 457 -19.54 8.61 20.85
C TYR A 457 -18.65 9.33 19.84
N TYR A 458 -18.87 9.11 18.56
CA TYR A 458 -18.17 9.84 17.49
C TYR A 458 -19.13 10.83 16.85
N PRO A 459 -18.80 12.15 16.85
CA PRO A 459 -19.62 13.16 16.19
C PRO A 459 -19.83 12.85 14.71
N SER A 460 -20.93 13.33 14.13
CA SER A 460 -21.24 13.15 12.71
C SER A 460 -20.14 13.69 11.78
N SER A 461 -19.37 14.69 12.23
CA SER A 461 -18.24 15.27 11.51
C SER A 461 -17.00 14.36 11.46
N SER A 462 -16.94 13.30 12.28
CA SER A 462 -15.80 12.38 12.30
C SER A 462 -15.87 11.39 11.13
N SER A 463 -14.87 11.42 10.26
CA SER A 463 -14.67 10.47 9.16
C SER A 463 -14.07 9.14 9.60
N VAL A 464 -13.63 9.04 10.87
CA VAL A 464 -12.96 7.85 11.39
C VAL A 464 -13.97 6.91 12.02
N VAL A 465 -14.34 5.87 11.28
CA VAL A 465 -15.08 4.72 11.80
C VAL A 465 -14.13 3.86 12.63
N ARG A 466 -14.45 3.63 13.90
CA ARG A 466 -13.70 2.76 14.79
C ARG A 466 -14.59 1.68 15.38
N TYR A 467 -14.00 0.50 15.61
CA TYR A 467 -14.66 -0.66 16.21
C TYR A 467 -15.24 -0.39 17.61
N ASN A 468 -14.66 0.56 18.35
CA ASN A 468 -15.05 0.94 19.71
C ASN A 468 -16.16 2.00 19.78
N GLY A 469 -16.90 2.20 18.69
CA GLY A 469 -18.05 3.11 18.64
C GLY A 469 -19.34 2.50 19.18
N ILE A 470 -20.39 3.33 19.19
CA ILE A 470 -21.78 2.91 19.43
C ILE A 470 -22.23 2.06 18.23
N LYS A 471 -22.46 0.76 18.42
CA LYS A 471 -22.80 -0.17 17.31
C LYS A 471 -24.03 -1.03 17.58
N TRP A 472 -24.78 -1.28 16.52
CA TRP A 472 -25.89 -2.24 16.46
C TRP A 472 -25.85 -3.00 15.13
N TYR A 473 -25.16 -4.15 15.14
CA TYR A 473 -24.69 -4.82 13.92
C TYR A 473 -25.81 -5.18 12.95
N TYR A 474 -26.92 -5.75 13.41
CA TYR A 474 -27.97 -6.22 12.48
C TYR A 474 -28.83 -5.10 11.88
N TRP A 475 -28.61 -3.84 12.28
CA TRP A 475 -29.24 -2.69 11.63
C TRP A 475 -28.32 -2.02 10.60
N LYS A 476 -27.09 -1.67 10.98
CA LYS A 476 -26.16 -0.89 10.12
C LYS A 476 -24.79 -1.53 9.92
N GLY A 477 -24.56 -2.73 10.45
CA GLY A 477 -23.29 -3.44 10.35
C GLY A 477 -22.24 -2.97 11.36
N PRO A 478 -20.98 -3.39 11.19
CA PRO A 478 -19.90 -3.16 12.16
C PRO A 478 -19.35 -1.72 12.14
N ASN A 479 -19.62 -0.96 11.08
CA ASN A 479 -18.91 0.26 10.72
C ASN A 479 -19.77 1.54 10.81
N LEU A 480 -21.07 1.44 11.10
CA LEU A 480 -21.94 2.61 11.21
C LEU A 480 -22.44 2.81 12.62
N MET A 481 -22.31 4.04 13.10
CA MET A 481 -22.55 4.41 14.49
C MET A 481 -23.88 5.13 14.65
N ALA A 482 -24.64 4.72 15.66
CA ALA A 482 -25.83 5.46 16.08
C ALA A 482 -25.42 6.80 16.73
N THR A 483 -26.10 7.88 16.37
CA THR A 483 -25.97 9.22 16.95
C THR A 483 -26.91 9.40 18.14
N MET A 484 -27.99 8.62 18.22
CA MET A 484 -28.84 8.59 19.40
C MET A 484 -29.20 7.14 19.72
N THR A 485 -29.12 6.78 21.00
CA THR A 485 -29.59 5.49 21.50
C THR A 485 -30.38 5.70 22.77
N THR A 486 -31.49 4.98 22.92
CA THR A 486 -32.27 4.96 24.16
C THR A 486 -32.62 3.52 24.47
N MET A 487 -32.25 3.03 25.64
CA MET A 487 -32.76 1.77 26.18
C MET A 487 -33.76 2.10 27.28
N MET A 488 -34.96 1.55 27.19
CA MET A 488 -36.01 1.81 28.17
C MET A 488 -36.89 0.58 28.38
N VAL A 489 -37.41 0.45 29.59
CA VAL A 489 -38.23 -0.69 29.99
C VAL A 489 -39.63 -0.26 30.41
N ARG A 490 -40.58 -1.16 30.19
CA ARG A 490 -41.97 -1.01 30.60
C ARG A 490 -42.54 -2.38 30.97
N PRO A 491 -43.41 -2.49 31.99
CA PRO A 491 -44.01 -3.78 32.35
C PRO A 491 -44.62 -4.47 31.14
N ALA A 492 -44.42 -5.79 31.01
CA ALA A 492 -44.89 -6.54 29.84
C ALA A 492 -46.41 -6.54 29.71
N ASN A 493 -47.12 -6.44 30.84
CA ASN A 493 -48.59 -6.38 30.94
C ASN A 493 -49.16 -4.94 30.91
N PHE A 494 -48.41 -3.97 30.39
CA PHE A 494 -48.80 -2.55 30.42
C PHE A 494 -50.06 -2.22 29.62
#